data_AF-A0A9D5CB96-F1
#
_entry.id   AF-A0A9D5CB96-F1
#
_cell.length_a   1.000
_cell.length_b   1.000
_cell.length_c   1.000
_cell.angle_alpha   90.00
_cell.angle_beta   90.00
_cell.angle_gamma   90.00
#
_symmetry.space_group_name_H-M   'P 1'
#
loop_
_entity.id
_entity.type
_entity.pdbx_description
1 polymer ?
#
loop_
_entity_poly.entity_id
_entity_poly.type
_entity_poly.pdbx_seq_one_letter_code
_entity_poly.pdbx_strand_id
1 'polypeptide(L)'
;MVLYQRWWDGSILYVSAVGYFKIGFLLDLVAGHRTPFAKIQWVMEHGSLTDLSSSTFSLFDEDHTLANSVRYTLNQDPRVQFTGYSIPHPSDNKVNIRVQTTGDPAKDVLKDALQNLMLMCKHVRTTFDVAVTDFKATQNMEHMNINNDQ
;
A
#
# COMPACT_ATOMS: atom_id res chain seq x y z
N MET A 1 -3.24 -7.84 -36.12
CA MET A 1 -1.82 -8.20 -36.05
C MET A 1 -1.43 -8.14 -34.57
N VAL A 2 -1.42 -9.30 -33.90
CA VAL A 2 -1.25 -9.42 -32.44
C VAL A 2 0.18 -9.88 -32.18
N LEU A 3 0.95 -9.12 -31.40
CA LEU A 3 2.28 -9.55 -30.97
C LEU A 3 2.14 -10.57 -29.82
N TYR A 4 2.55 -11.80 -30.09
CA TYR A 4 2.77 -12.86 -29.10
C TYR A 4 4.18 -12.71 -28.53
N GLN A 5 4.34 -12.63 -27.21
CA GLN A 5 5.64 -12.87 -26.57
C GLN A 5 5.51 -13.98 -25.53
N ARG A 6 6.27 -15.04 -25.79
CA ARG A 6 6.25 -16.36 -25.18
C ARG A 6 7.21 -16.36 -23.99
N TRP A 7 6.72 -16.73 -22.80
CA TRP A 7 7.57 -17.05 -21.65
C TRP A 7 7.21 -18.42 -21.09
N TRP A 8 8.24 -19.10 -20.60
CA TRP A 8 8.33 -20.53 -20.32
C TRP A 8 7.40 -20.97 -19.17
N ASP A 9 6.28 -21.64 -19.47
CA ASP A 9 5.74 -22.82 -18.74
C ASP A 9 4.37 -23.29 -19.29
N GLY A 10 4.30 -23.66 -20.56
CA GLY A 10 3.40 -24.73 -21.06
C GLY A 10 1.87 -24.71 -20.81
N SER A 11 1.27 -23.72 -20.16
CA SER A 11 -0.14 -23.77 -19.75
C SER A 11 -0.98 -22.72 -20.48
N ILE A 12 -1.83 -23.17 -21.41
CA ILE A 12 -2.89 -22.34 -22.00
C ILE A 12 -4.01 -22.26 -20.96
N LEU A 13 -4.07 -21.14 -20.24
CA LEU A 13 -5.22 -20.80 -19.40
C LEU A 13 -5.97 -19.64 -20.04
N TYR A 14 -7.18 -19.92 -20.51
CA TYR A 14 -8.14 -18.91 -20.89
C TYR A 14 -8.67 -18.28 -19.59
N VAL A 15 -8.31 -17.02 -19.33
CA VAL A 15 -8.72 -16.31 -18.10
C VAL A 15 -9.49 -15.05 -18.47
N SER A 16 -10.78 -15.06 -18.15
CA SER A 16 -11.64 -13.89 -18.09
C SER A 16 -11.07 -12.87 -17.09
N ALA A 17 -10.83 -11.65 -17.58
CA ALA A 17 -10.72 -10.33 -16.92
C ALA A 17 -10.55 -10.21 -15.39
N VAL A 18 -9.65 -10.96 -14.74
CA VAL A 18 -9.25 -10.71 -13.34
C VAL A 18 -7.72 -10.80 -13.24
N GLY A 19 -7.05 -9.65 -13.33
CA GLY A 19 -5.60 -9.56 -13.16
C GLY A 19 -5.22 -9.41 -11.69
N TYR A 20 -4.42 -10.34 -11.16
CA TYR A 20 -3.75 -10.24 -9.87
C TYR A 20 -2.27 -9.89 -10.11
N PHE A 21 -1.73 -8.86 -9.45
CA PHE A 21 -0.31 -8.50 -9.56
C PHE A 21 0.49 -9.18 -8.46
N LYS A 22 1.48 -10.01 -8.83
CA LYS A 22 2.42 -10.66 -7.92
C LYS A 22 3.64 -9.75 -7.75
N ILE A 23 3.76 -9.07 -6.62
CA ILE A 23 4.92 -8.26 -6.28
C ILE A 23 5.97 -9.22 -5.71
N GLY A 24 6.92 -9.65 -6.54
CA GLY A 24 7.99 -10.54 -6.08
C GLY A 24 9.17 -9.75 -5.54
N PHE A 25 9.59 -10.00 -4.29
CA PHE A 25 10.98 -10.38 -3.96
C PHE A 25 11.17 -10.72 -2.46
N LEU A 26 11.66 -11.96 -2.22
CA LEU A 26 12.80 -12.30 -1.36
C LEU A 26 12.81 -11.92 0.14
N LEU A 27 12.29 -12.82 1.00
CA LEU A 27 12.94 -13.35 2.22
C LEU A 27 11.95 -14.24 2.98
N ASP A 28 11.98 -15.55 2.71
CA ASP A 28 11.32 -16.57 3.54
C ASP A 28 12.38 -17.26 4.41
N LEU A 29 12.60 -16.74 5.61
CA LEU A 29 13.05 -17.55 6.75
C LEU A 29 12.72 -16.81 8.05
N VAL A 30 12.01 -17.50 8.96
CA VAL A 30 11.58 -17.10 10.31
C VAL A 30 10.12 -16.65 10.40
N ALA A 31 9.35 -17.45 11.15
CA ALA A 31 7.96 -17.28 11.56
C ALA A 31 6.88 -17.72 10.55
N GLY A 32 6.60 -19.03 10.54
CA GLY A 32 5.45 -19.65 9.87
C GLY A 32 4.09 -19.21 10.42
N HIS A 33 3.69 -17.98 10.12
CA HIS A 33 2.31 -17.51 10.16
C HIS A 33 2.06 -16.63 8.93
N ARG A 34 1.32 -17.17 7.96
CA ARG A 34 0.84 -16.39 6.82
C ARG A 34 -0.20 -15.40 7.32
N THR A 35 0.15 -14.13 7.46
CA THR A 35 -0.84 -13.07 7.22
C THR A 35 -0.78 -12.77 5.73
N PRO A 36 -1.84 -13.05 4.95
CA PRO A 36 -1.81 -12.71 3.55
C PRO A 36 -1.86 -11.19 3.45
N PHE A 37 -0.77 -10.64 2.91
CA PHE A 37 -0.69 -9.42 2.12
C PHE A 37 -2.08 -8.88 1.69
N ALA A 38 -2.37 -7.60 1.97
CA ALA A 38 -3.63 -6.93 1.64
C ALA A 38 -4.16 -7.36 0.24
N LYS A 39 -5.34 -7.99 0.21
CA LYS A 39 -5.94 -8.46 -1.03
C LYS A 39 -6.69 -7.30 -1.67
N ILE A 40 -6.00 -6.55 -2.52
CA ILE A 40 -6.60 -5.50 -3.34
C ILE A 40 -7.40 -6.15 -4.46
N GLN A 41 -8.73 -6.10 -4.39
CA GLN A 41 -9.58 -6.50 -5.50
C GLN A 41 -9.94 -5.27 -6.32
N TRP A 42 -9.58 -5.31 -7.59
CA TRP A 42 -9.96 -4.31 -8.58
C TRP A 42 -11.41 -4.55 -8.99
N VAL A 43 -12.36 -4.00 -8.24
CA VAL A 43 -13.76 -3.94 -8.67
C VAL A 43 -13.95 -2.61 -9.38
N MET A 44 -13.69 -2.58 -10.70
CA MET A 44 -14.05 -1.46 -11.57
C MET A 44 -15.58 -1.38 -11.68
N GLU A 45 -16.24 -0.94 -10.61
CA GLU A 45 -17.70 -1.00 -10.52
C GLU A 45 -18.35 0.10 -11.40
N HIS A 46 -17.65 1.21 -11.66
CA HIS A 46 -18.20 2.36 -12.39
C HIS A 46 -17.17 3.12 -13.24
N GLY A 47 -16.44 2.38 -14.08
CA GLY A 47 -15.68 2.94 -15.20
C GLY A 47 -16.03 2.14 -16.44
N SER A 48 -16.68 2.76 -17.42
CA SER A 48 -16.78 2.18 -18.77
C SER A 48 -15.37 1.78 -19.20
N LEU A 49 -15.20 0.68 -19.96
CA LEU A 49 -13.90 0.23 -20.52
C LEU A 49 -13.10 1.34 -21.27
N THR A 50 -13.72 2.50 -21.45
CA THR A 50 -13.24 3.69 -22.15
C THR A 50 -12.61 4.75 -21.24
N ASP A 51 -12.91 4.79 -19.93
CA ASP A 51 -12.41 5.83 -19.02
C ASP A 51 -11.67 5.22 -17.82
N LEU A 52 -10.34 5.36 -17.84
CA LEU A 52 -9.44 4.89 -16.80
C LEU A 52 -9.17 5.95 -15.72
N SER A 53 -9.67 7.18 -15.88
CA SER A 53 -9.43 8.30 -14.96
C SER A 53 -10.25 8.21 -13.67
N SER A 54 -11.33 7.43 -13.68
CA SER A 54 -12.25 7.28 -12.55
C SER A 54 -12.44 5.81 -12.23
N SER A 55 -12.07 5.39 -11.02
CA SER A 55 -12.21 4.00 -10.59
C SER A 55 -12.48 3.89 -9.09
N THR A 56 -13.20 2.83 -8.72
CA THR A 56 -13.41 2.44 -7.33
C THR A 56 -12.57 1.21 -7.05
N PHE A 57 -11.92 1.16 -5.90
CA PHE A 57 -11.03 0.08 -5.48
C PHE A 57 -11.54 -0.52 -4.19
N SER A 58 -11.71 -1.84 -4.16
CA SER A 58 -12.18 -2.56 -2.98
C SER A 58 -11.02 -3.27 -2.31
N LEU A 59 -10.68 -2.82 -1.10
CA LEU A 59 -9.68 -3.44 -0.24
C LEU A 59 -10.38 -4.38 0.73
N PHE A 60 -9.98 -5.65 0.75
CA PHE A 60 -10.48 -6.65 1.69
C PHE A 60 -9.54 -6.79 2.87
N ASP A 61 -10.12 -7.09 4.04
CA ASP A 61 -9.44 -7.24 5.32
C ASP A 61 -8.71 -5.97 5.78
N GLU A 62 -9.22 -4.81 5.36
CA GLU A 62 -8.68 -3.49 5.68
C GLU A 62 -9.78 -2.59 6.27
N ASP A 63 -9.37 -1.56 7.01
CA ASP A 63 -10.26 -0.68 7.76
C ASP A 63 -9.92 0.82 7.56
N HIS A 64 -10.49 1.66 8.44
CA HIS A 64 -10.24 3.11 8.45
C HIS A 64 -8.76 3.49 8.55
N THR A 65 -7.91 2.62 9.12
CA THR A 65 -6.49 2.90 9.35
C THR A 65 -5.75 3.07 8.03
N LEU A 66 -5.83 2.06 7.16
CA LEU A 66 -5.22 2.13 5.83
C LEU A 66 -5.97 3.12 4.95
N ALA A 67 -7.31 3.09 4.98
CA ALA A 67 -8.14 3.92 4.12
C ALA A 67 -7.92 5.42 4.31
N ASN A 68 -7.84 5.88 5.56
CA ASN A 68 -7.60 7.28 5.86
C ASN A 68 -6.17 7.71 5.48
N SER A 69 -5.18 6.83 5.70
CA SER A 69 -3.78 7.08 5.33
C SER A 69 -3.59 7.21 3.82
N VAL A 70 -4.22 6.33 3.06
CA VAL A 70 -4.21 6.36 1.59
C VAL A 70 -4.97 7.57 1.06
N ARG A 71 -6.15 7.88 1.63
CA ARG A 71 -6.92 9.09 1.30
C ARG A 71 -6.07 10.35 1.51
N TYR A 72 -5.32 10.44 2.60
CA TYR A 72 -4.47 11.60 2.87
C TYR A 72 -3.40 11.75 1.79
N THR A 73 -2.70 10.66 1.46
CA THR A 73 -1.63 10.67 0.46
C THR A 73 -2.15 11.00 -0.94
N LEU A 74 -3.31 10.46 -1.33
CA LEU A 74 -3.98 10.78 -2.60
C LEU A 74 -4.39 12.24 -2.72
N ASN A 75 -4.86 12.87 -1.63
CA ASN A 75 -5.21 14.29 -1.65
C ASN A 75 -4.00 15.23 -1.80
N GLN A 76 -2.79 14.76 -1.55
CA GLN A 76 -1.57 15.55 -1.80
C GLN A 76 -1.15 15.54 -3.27
N ASP A 77 -1.66 14.60 -4.06
CA ASP A 77 -1.28 14.48 -5.47
C ASP A 77 -2.14 15.43 -6.34
N PRO A 78 -1.53 16.39 -7.06
CA PRO A 78 -2.27 17.35 -7.88
C PRO A 78 -3.00 16.70 -9.07
N ARG A 79 -2.68 15.44 -9.42
CA ARG A 79 -3.37 14.68 -10.48
C ARG A 79 -4.74 14.19 -10.03
N VAL A 80 -5.00 14.15 -8.72
CA VAL A 80 -6.26 13.68 -8.13
C VAL A 80 -7.24 14.84 -8.01
N GLN A 81 -8.38 14.72 -8.68
CA GLN A 81 -9.48 15.66 -8.57
C GLN A 81 -10.38 15.34 -7.38
N PHE A 82 -10.61 14.06 -7.12
CA PHE A 82 -11.45 13.61 -6.01
C PHE A 82 -10.96 12.26 -5.46
N THR A 83 -10.91 12.16 -4.14
CA THR A 83 -10.70 10.90 -3.44
C THR A 83 -11.58 10.79 -2.20
N GLY A 84 -12.16 9.62 -2.00
CA GLY A 84 -12.99 9.31 -0.85
C GLY A 84 -12.97 7.82 -0.55
N TYR A 85 -13.30 7.46 0.69
CA TYR A 85 -13.50 6.06 1.06
C TYR A 85 -14.81 5.87 1.80
N SER A 86 -15.38 4.68 1.69
CA SER A 86 -16.55 4.27 2.46
C SER A 86 -16.44 2.82 2.87
N ILE A 87 -16.94 2.51 4.07
CA ILE A 87 -17.15 1.15 4.55
C ILE A 87 -18.63 0.85 4.33
N PRO A 88 -18.98 -0.15 3.49
CA PRO A 88 -20.37 -0.44 3.15
C PRO A 88 -21.18 -0.90 4.37
N HIS A 89 -20.56 -1.68 5.25
CA HIS A 89 -21.17 -2.13 6.50
C HIS A 89 -20.09 -2.39 7.56
N PRO A 90 -20.26 -2.00 8.83
CA PRO A 90 -19.24 -2.19 9.88
C PRO A 90 -18.87 -3.65 10.16
N SER A 91 -19.73 -4.61 9.81
CA SER A 91 -19.44 -6.04 9.96
C SER A 91 -18.66 -6.65 8.78
N ASP A 92 -18.52 -5.91 7.68
CA ASP A 92 -17.73 -6.33 6.53
C ASP A 92 -16.37 -5.64 6.59
N ASN A 93 -15.30 -6.42 6.70
CA ASN A 93 -13.93 -5.91 6.65
C ASN A 93 -13.54 -5.57 5.20
N LYS A 94 -14.25 -4.62 4.61
CA LYS A 94 -14.05 -4.17 3.23
C LYS A 94 -14.13 -2.66 3.18
N VAL A 95 -13.15 -2.02 2.56
CA VAL A 95 -13.17 -0.59 2.28
C VAL A 95 -13.23 -0.35 0.78
N ASN A 96 -14.12 0.55 0.36
CA ASN A 96 -14.18 1.03 -1.02
C ASN A 96 -13.50 2.41 -1.09
N ILE A 97 -12.49 2.55 -1.93
CA ILE A 97 -11.79 3.82 -2.20
C ILE A 97 -12.14 4.27 -3.62
N ARG A 98 -12.76 5.44 -3.75
CA ARG A 98 -13.05 6.09 -5.03
C ARG A 98 -11.91 7.05 -5.34
N VAL A 99 -11.32 6.92 -6.52
CA VAL A 99 -10.31 7.86 -7.03
C VAL A 99 -10.75 8.38 -8.38
N GLN A 100 -10.73 9.70 -8.54
CA GLN A 100 -10.97 10.39 -9.80
C GLN A 100 -9.80 11.32 -10.07
N THR A 101 -9.20 11.17 -11.24
CA THR A 101 -8.05 11.93 -11.70
C THR A 101 -8.46 12.82 -12.87
N THR A 102 -7.62 13.77 -13.24
CA THR A 102 -7.89 14.67 -14.38
C THR A 102 -7.63 14.03 -15.74
N GLY A 103 -6.91 12.90 -15.79
CA GLY A 103 -6.61 12.22 -17.06
C GLY A 103 -5.70 10.99 -16.94
N ASP A 104 -4.91 10.89 -15.87
CA ASP A 104 -4.05 9.73 -15.63
C ASP A 104 -4.86 8.51 -15.15
N PRO A 105 -4.46 7.27 -15.49
CA PRO A 105 -5.16 6.09 -14.99
C PRO A 105 -5.18 6.06 -13.45
N ALA A 106 -6.38 6.00 -12.86
CA ALA A 106 -6.57 6.00 -11.41
C ALA A 106 -5.82 4.87 -10.70
N LYS A 107 -5.60 3.74 -11.39
CA LYS A 107 -4.80 2.60 -10.89
C LYS A 107 -3.34 2.97 -10.62
N ASP A 108 -2.75 3.79 -11.51
CA ASP A 108 -1.33 4.12 -11.46
C ASP A 108 -1.11 5.19 -10.40
N VAL A 109 -2.02 6.18 -10.33
CA VAL A 109 -2.03 7.19 -9.26
C VAL A 109 -2.22 6.55 -7.87
N LEU A 110 -3.11 5.56 -7.74
CA LEU A 110 -3.27 4.83 -6.48
C LEU A 110 -1.99 4.07 -6.09
N LYS A 111 -1.32 3.43 -7.07
CA LYS A 111 -0.07 2.71 -6.83
C LYS A 111 1.04 3.65 -6.37
N ASP A 112 1.20 4.80 -7.03
CA ASP A 112 2.17 5.83 -6.63
C ASP A 112 1.87 6.34 -5.21
N ALA A 113 0.60 6.58 -4.88
CA ALA A 113 0.20 7.00 -3.54
C ALA A 113 0.55 5.96 -2.47
N LEU A 114 0.32 4.66 -2.73
CA LEU A 114 0.72 3.58 -1.82
C LEU A 114 2.23 3.50 -1.65
N GLN A 115 3.00 3.68 -2.72
CA GLN A 115 4.47 3.72 -2.65
C GLN A 115 4.97 4.90 -1.83
N ASN A 116 4.38 6.08 -2.01
CA ASN A 116 4.70 7.27 -1.22
C ASN A 116 4.37 7.05 0.27
N LEU A 117 3.23 6.43 0.58
CA LEU A 117 2.88 6.06 1.96
C LEU A 117 3.93 5.14 2.59
N MET A 118 4.38 4.12 1.86
CA MET A 118 5.46 3.23 2.34
C MET A 118 6.77 3.98 2.59
N LEU A 119 7.15 4.92 1.71
CA LEU A 119 8.35 5.73 1.88
C LEU A 119 8.25 6.66 3.10
N MET A 120 7.09 7.27 3.34
CA MET A 120 6.84 8.07 4.54
C MET A 120 6.99 7.23 5.81
N CYS A 121 6.35 6.04 5.87
CA CYS A 121 6.48 5.15 7.02
C CYS A 121 7.94 4.70 7.24
N LYS A 122 8.67 4.42 6.16
CA LYS A 122 10.10 4.09 6.24
C LYS A 122 10.91 5.24 6.83
N HIS A 123 10.67 6.47 6.38
CA HIS A 123 11.38 7.65 6.87
C HIS A 123 11.09 7.92 8.35
N VAL A 124 9.83 7.84 8.78
CA VAL A 124 9.44 7.98 10.18
C VAL A 124 10.13 6.93 11.06
N ARG A 125 10.13 5.66 10.62
CA ARG A 125 10.81 4.58 11.36
C ARG A 125 12.30 4.83 11.48
N THR A 126 12.98 5.15 10.39
CA THR A 126 14.43 5.41 10.43
C THR A 126 14.78 6.58 11.36
N THR A 127 14.02 7.66 11.32
CA THR A 127 14.26 8.82 12.19
C THR A 127 14.00 8.49 13.65
N PHE A 128 12.95 7.70 13.92
CA PHE A 128 12.65 7.21 15.27
C PHE A 128 13.75 6.29 15.80
N ASP A 129 14.23 5.34 14.98
CA ASP A 129 15.30 4.42 15.36
C ASP A 129 16.58 5.17 15.75
N VAL A 130 16.97 6.19 14.96
CA VAL A 130 18.12 7.07 15.26
C VAL A 130 17.91 7.81 16.59
N ALA A 131 16.76 8.44 16.79
CA ALA A 131 16.47 9.15 18.04
C ALA A 131 16.51 8.22 19.27
N VAL A 132 16.01 6.99 19.13
CA VAL A 132 16.03 5.98 20.19
C VAL A 132 17.45 5.49 20.48
N THR A 133 18.30 5.30 19.46
CA THR A 133 19.70 4.91 19.67
C THR A 133 20.47 6.01 20.38
N ASP A 134 20.26 7.26 19.99
CA ASP A 134 20.91 8.42 20.59
C ASP A 134 20.50 8.59 22.06
N PHE A 135 19.20 8.44 22.35
CA PHE A 135 18.69 8.49 23.72
C PHE A 135 19.28 7.40 24.61
N LYS A 136 19.35 6.15 24.13
CA LYS A 136 19.94 5.03 24.87
C LYS A 136 21.44 5.22 25.11
N ALA A 137 22.16 5.81 24.17
CA ALA A 137 23.58 6.11 24.33
C ALA A 137 23.81 7.13 25.45
N THR A 138 23.02 8.21 25.50
CA THR A 138 23.11 9.23 26.56
C THR A 138 22.79 8.64 27.94
N GLN A 139 21.74 7.83 28.07
CA GLN A 139 21.38 7.18 29.33
C GLN A 139 22.47 6.23 29.85
N ASN A 140 23.11 5.47 28.95
CA ASN A 140 24.22 4.59 29.32
C ASN A 140 25.46 5.38 29.78
N MET A 141 25.72 6.57 29.23
CA MET A 141 26.81 7.43 29.68
C MET A 141 26.54 8.01 31.07
N GLU A 142 25.31 8.50 31.33
CA GLU A 142 24.91 9.02 32.64
C GLU A 142 25.01 7.93 33.73
N HIS A 143 24.55 6.71 33.42
CA HIS A 143 24.64 5.59 34.36
C HIS A 143 26.10 5.14 34.64
N MET A 144 27.01 5.23 33.65
CA MET A 144 28.43 4.94 33.89
C MET A 144 29.12 6.00 34.75
N ASN A 145 28.75 7.28 34.61
CA ASN A 145 29.37 8.36 35.38
C ASN A 145 29.02 8.28 36.88
N ILE A 146 27.79 7.89 37.23
CA ILE A 146 27.35 7.78 38.64
C ILE A 146 28.12 6.71 39.41
N ASN A 147 28.57 5.63 38.75
CA ASN A 147 29.29 4.53 39.40
C ASN A 147 30.78 4.79 39.62
N ASN A 148 31.34 5.85 39.00
CA ASN A 148 32.76 6.21 39.17
C ASN A 148 33.00 7.27 40.26
N ASP A 149 31.93 7.86 40.81
CA ASP A 149 32.00 8.90 41.84
C ASP A 149 31.68 8.36 43.27
N GLN A 150 31.60 7.03 43.44
CA GLN A 150 31.51 6.34 44.74
C GLN A 150 32.78 5.53 45.03
#